data_AF-A0A094BP12-F1
#
_entry.id   AF-A0A094BP12-F1
#
_cell.length_a   1.000
_cell.length_b   1.000
_cell.length_c   1.000
_cell.angle_alpha   90.00
_cell.angle_beta   90.00
_cell.angle_gamma   90.00
#
_symmetry.space_group_name_H-M   'P 1'
#
loop_
_entity.id
_entity.type
_entity.pdbx_description
1 polymer ?
#
loop_
_entity_poly.entity_id
_entity_poly.type
_entity_poly.pdbx_seq_one_letter_code
_entity_poly.pdbx_strand_id
1 'polypeptide(L)'
;MPKPKQFLKDDSRKKKVSKHAPQVPETADEFLAAGVDHEEAGEKWRGGDAAKSTRFFVRAIDTYEAGLAKFPDSFDLAYNKARVQYEITQHPKLRGQLPGNLLDLLHVALESSRRALALKQDDPDVIFNTAQVLTSIAEALDDVGSDAGSLVPLLEEAVELFQRCLTLQEFRFSESEAMRDSMNTAEGPSSPIDDSDGGAPLAPAAATSSPQPSEEQWASIVEPTTPDTLLDTILALLETLTVLATKLDPRGLAALEEYTSTLLVKLPTYLAPSPARAPEVGLTRANLLSALAEAGFRAGTIDAATYERAITEAFSELDLAADPKGLTDKADAMLSFAAALRTQPVEDGQQQQQIVARWGALTQAGSALGAAAKVPAAMNLARIHLARGDAEMLRFRGCSEAGAC
;
A
#
# COMPACT_ATOMS: atom_id res chain seq x y z
N MET A 1 46.40 -36.40 -56.12
CA MET A 1 46.13 -35.34 -57.13
C MET A 1 44.80 -35.67 -57.78
N PRO A 2 43.89 -34.73 -58.12
CA PRO A 2 44.08 -33.28 -58.35
C PRO A 2 43.24 -32.34 -57.46
N LYS A 3 43.54 -31.05 -57.60
CA LYS A 3 43.03 -29.84 -56.91
C LYS A 3 41.80 -29.22 -57.66
N PRO A 4 41.16 -28.15 -57.13
CA PRO A 4 39.69 -27.98 -57.05
C PRO A 4 39.09 -27.10 -58.15
N LYS A 5 37.74 -27.09 -58.25
CA LYS A 5 36.98 -26.06 -58.97
C LYS A 5 36.51 -24.98 -57.99
N GLN A 6 36.95 -23.75 -58.26
CA GLN A 6 36.52 -22.51 -57.65
C GLN A 6 35.03 -22.27 -57.91
N PHE A 7 34.29 -21.90 -56.87
CA PHE A 7 33.03 -21.17 -57.01
C PHE A 7 33.29 -19.69 -56.76
N LEU A 8 32.78 -18.88 -57.69
CA LEU A 8 32.89 -17.43 -57.74
C LEU A 8 32.31 -16.80 -56.46
N LYS A 9 33.02 -15.79 -55.95
CA LYS A 9 32.51 -14.79 -55.01
C LYS A 9 31.48 -13.93 -55.75
N ASP A 10 30.25 -13.92 -55.26
CA ASP A 10 29.34 -12.80 -55.50
C ASP A 10 29.30 -11.91 -54.26
N ASP A 11 29.83 -10.71 -54.45
CA ASP A 11 29.76 -9.59 -53.53
C ASP A 11 28.33 -9.00 -53.55
N SER A 12 27.49 -9.44 -52.61
CA SER A 12 26.33 -8.65 -52.22
C SER A 12 26.01 -8.84 -50.72
N ARG A 13 26.91 -8.35 -49.86
CA ARG A 13 26.59 -8.07 -48.45
C ARG A 13 25.65 -6.86 -48.37
N LYS A 14 24.38 -7.04 -48.72
CA LYS A 14 23.32 -6.26 -48.10
C LYS A 14 23.17 -6.79 -46.67
N LYS A 15 23.69 -6.04 -45.70
CA LYS A 15 23.46 -6.23 -44.26
C LYS A 15 21.95 -6.43 -44.05
N LYS A 16 21.53 -7.67 -43.77
CA LYS A 16 20.30 -7.91 -43.01
C LYS A 16 20.52 -7.26 -41.65
N VAL A 17 19.90 -6.11 -41.41
CA VAL A 17 19.78 -5.53 -40.09
C VAL A 17 19.08 -6.57 -39.23
N SER A 18 19.81 -7.12 -38.25
CA SER A 18 19.23 -7.98 -37.23
C SER A 18 18.21 -7.15 -36.45
N LYS A 19 16.95 -7.58 -36.42
CA LYS A 19 15.87 -7.05 -35.56
C LYS A 19 16.16 -7.15 -34.04
N HIS A 20 17.40 -7.41 -33.63
CA HIS A 20 17.84 -7.72 -32.26
C HIS A 20 19.16 -7.02 -31.87
N ALA A 21 19.58 -5.97 -32.59
CA ALA A 21 20.51 -5.03 -31.98
C ALA A 21 19.68 -4.17 -31.01
N PRO A 22 20.01 -4.11 -29.70
CA PRO A 22 19.32 -3.18 -28.81
C PRO A 22 19.57 -1.78 -29.36
N GLN A 23 18.54 -1.12 -29.87
CA GLN A 23 18.60 0.31 -30.09
C GLN A 23 18.80 0.94 -28.72
N VAL A 24 19.83 1.78 -28.60
CA VAL A 24 20.04 2.56 -27.39
C VAL A 24 18.87 3.54 -27.33
N PRO A 25 18.10 3.60 -26.24
CA PRO A 25 17.02 4.56 -26.12
C PRO A 25 17.53 6.00 -26.29
N GLU A 26 16.85 6.76 -27.15
CA GLU A 26 17.17 8.14 -27.48
C GLU A 26 16.13 9.13 -26.94
N THR A 27 14.85 8.72 -26.84
CA THR A 27 13.75 9.55 -26.32
C THR A 27 13.29 9.11 -24.93
N ALA A 28 12.58 9.97 -24.20
CA ALA A 28 12.03 9.62 -22.89
C ALA A 28 11.09 8.40 -22.97
N ASP A 29 10.25 8.33 -24.00
CA ASP A 29 9.32 7.22 -24.23
C ASP A 29 10.05 5.90 -24.53
N GLU A 30 11.17 5.94 -25.26
CA GLU A 30 12.00 4.75 -25.51
C GLU A 30 12.68 4.25 -24.23
N PHE A 31 13.14 5.16 -23.36
CA PHE A 31 13.66 4.79 -22.04
C PHE A 31 12.55 4.19 -21.16
N LEU A 32 11.36 4.78 -21.21
CA LEU A 32 10.19 4.29 -20.48
C LEU A 32 9.83 2.87 -20.93
N ALA A 33 9.66 2.66 -22.23
CA ALA A 33 9.35 1.35 -22.80
C ALA A 33 10.41 0.29 -22.47
N ALA A 34 11.70 0.64 -22.59
CA ALA A 34 12.78 -0.28 -22.26
C ALA A 34 12.84 -0.62 -20.75
N GLY A 35 12.49 0.34 -19.88
CA GLY A 35 12.35 0.11 -18.45
C GLY A 35 11.20 -0.85 -18.13
N VAL A 36 10.02 -0.63 -18.71
CA VAL A 36 8.84 -1.49 -18.55
C VAL A 36 9.13 -2.91 -19.03
N ASP A 37 9.80 -3.08 -20.18
CA ASP A 37 10.22 -4.40 -20.68
C ASP A 37 11.11 -5.15 -19.67
N HIS A 38 11.98 -4.43 -18.95
CA HIS A 38 12.82 -5.00 -17.90
C HIS A 38 12.00 -5.35 -16.66
N GLU A 39 11.03 -4.55 -16.26
CA GLU A 39 10.12 -4.87 -15.16
C GLU A 39 9.31 -6.13 -15.46
N GLU A 40 8.67 -6.23 -16.63
CA GLU A 40 7.92 -7.41 -17.03
C GLU A 40 8.81 -8.67 -17.09
N ALA A 41 10.08 -8.51 -17.49
CA ALA A 41 11.04 -9.59 -17.43
C ALA A 41 11.33 -9.98 -15.98
N GLY A 42 11.49 -9.01 -15.06
CA GLY A 42 11.64 -9.22 -13.63
C GLY A 42 10.48 -10.01 -13.03
N GLU A 43 9.25 -9.64 -13.36
CA GLU A 43 8.03 -10.32 -12.94
C GLU A 43 8.03 -11.80 -13.30
N LYS A 44 8.39 -12.13 -14.54
CA LYS A 44 8.40 -13.50 -15.06
C LYS A 44 9.30 -14.44 -14.23
N TRP A 45 10.35 -13.92 -13.60
CA TRP A 45 11.28 -14.72 -12.77
C TRP A 45 10.98 -14.65 -11.26
N ARG A 46 10.05 -13.78 -10.81
CA ARG A 46 9.78 -13.47 -9.40
C ARG A 46 9.42 -14.70 -8.57
N GLY A 47 8.62 -15.61 -9.13
CA GLY A 47 8.19 -16.85 -8.45
C GLY A 47 9.27 -17.94 -8.32
N GLY A 48 10.36 -17.84 -9.09
CA GLY A 48 11.40 -18.87 -9.17
C GLY A 48 12.78 -18.34 -8.80
N ASP A 49 13.47 -17.75 -9.78
CA ASP A 49 14.85 -17.29 -9.65
C ASP A 49 14.89 -15.83 -9.18
N ALA A 50 14.94 -15.65 -7.86
CA ALA A 50 14.99 -14.34 -7.22
C ALA A 50 16.19 -13.50 -7.67
N ALA A 51 17.37 -14.12 -7.83
CA ALA A 51 18.57 -13.40 -8.26
C ALA A 51 18.43 -12.86 -9.69
N LYS A 52 17.84 -13.66 -10.59
CA LYS A 52 17.56 -13.23 -11.96
C LYS A 52 16.47 -12.16 -12.03
N SER A 53 15.40 -12.31 -11.24
CA SER A 53 14.34 -11.32 -11.10
C SER A 53 14.90 -9.97 -10.64
N THR A 54 15.70 -9.96 -9.55
CA THR A 54 16.36 -8.75 -9.05
C THR A 54 17.25 -8.08 -10.10
N ARG A 55 18.02 -8.85 -10.88
CA ARG A 55 18.86 -8.28 -11.95
C ARG A 55 18.05 -7.52 -13.02
N PHE A 56 16.84 -7.99 -13.32
CA PHE A 56 15.97 -7.30 -14.27
C PHE A 56 15.39 -6.01 -13.68
N PHE A 57 14.95 -6.01 -12.42
CA PHE A 57 14.49 -4.78 -11.75
C PHE A 57 15.60 -3.75 -11.59
N VAL A 58 16.81 -4.16 -11.20
CA VAL A 58 17.97 -3.27 -11.14
C VAL A 58 18.24 -2.67 -12.53
N ARG A 59 18.16 -3.49 -13.59
CA ARG A 59 18.33 -2.99 -14.96
C ARG A 59 17.22 -2.01 -15.37
N ALA A 60 15.98 -2.20 -14.91
CA ALA A 60 14.90 -1.23 -15.13
C ALA A 60 15.23 0.11 -14.44
N ILE A 61 15.68 0.08 -13.18
CA ILE A 61 16.11 1.27 -12.43
C ILE A 61 17.26 1.99 -13.15
N ASP A 62 18.28 1.25 -13.61
CA ASP A 62 19.41 1.81 -14.36
C ASP A 62 18.95 2.46 -15.68
N THR A 63 17.99 1.85 -16.37
CA THR A 63 17.39 2.41 -17.60
C THR A 63 16.65 3.72 -17.29
N TYR A 64 15.82 3.76 -16.25
CA TYR A 64 15.13 4.99 -15.86
C TYR A 64 16.10 6.09 -15.42
N GLU A 65 17.15 5.72 -14.68
CA GLU A 65 18.19 6.67 -14.27
C GLU A 65 18.96 7.26 -15.46
N ALA A 66 19.33 6.42 -16.43
CA ALA A 66 19.96 6.87 -17.68
C ALA A 66 19.03 7.79 -18.49
N GLY A 67 17.72 7.50 -18.50
CA GLY A 67 16.71 8.37 -19.09
C GLY A 67 16.61 9.72 -18.39
N LEU A 68 16.53 9.73 -17.06
CA LEU A 68 16.46 10.95 -16.23
C LEU A 68 17.72 11.82 -16.31
N ALA A 69 18.87 11.24 -16.65
CA ALA A 69 20.08 12.02 -16.92
C ALA A 69 19.95 12.87 -18.20
N LYS A 70 19.15 12.44 -19.17
CA LYS A 70 18.87 13.17 -20.43
C LYS A 70 17.58 14.00 -20.35
N PHE A 71 16.58 13.49 -19.64
CA PHE A 71 15.23 14.05 -19.53
C PHE A 71 14.86 14.25 -18.05
N PRO A 72 15.50 15.21 -17.36
CA PRO A 72 15.39 15.34 -15.90
C PRO A 72 13.99 15.67 -15.39
N ASP A 73 13.15 16.25 -16.26
CA ASP A 73 11.79 16.69 -15.97
C ASP A 73 10.72 15.66 -16.40
N SER A 74 11.14 14.47 -16.87
CA SER A 74 10.19 13.41 -17.23
C SER A 74 9.57 12.80 -15.98
N PHE A 75 8.29 13.10 -15.75
CA PHE A 75 7.51 12.52 -14.65
C PHE A 75 7.45 11.00 -14.74
N ASP A 76 7.14 10.43 -15.91
CA ASP A 76 6.94 8.99 -16.05
C ASP A 76 8.21 8.18 -15.73
N LEU A 77 9.39 8.67 -16.14
CA LEU A 77 10.67 8.06 -15.79
C LEU A 77 10.95 8.17 -14.28
N ALA A 78 10.68 9.33 -13.67
CA ALA A 78 10.86 9.55 -12.24
C ALA A 78 9.92 8.67 -11.40
N TYR A 79 8.65 8.63 -11.78
CA TYR A 79 7.61 7.84 -11.13
C TYR A 79 7.91 6.34 -11.20
N ASN A 80 8.20 5.80 -12.38
CA ASN A 80 8.49 4.37 -12.52
C ASN A 80 9.80 3.98 -11.82
N LYS A 81 10.84 4.83 -11.85
CA LYS A 81 12.05 4.60 -11.03
C LYS A 81 11.70 4.46 -9.55
N ALA A 82 10.94 5.43 -9.01
CA ALA A 82 10.56 5.45 -7.60
C ALA A 82 9.71 4.24 -7.22
N ARG A 83 8.70 3.91 -8.04
CA ARG A 83 7.81 2.75 -7.83
C ARG A 83 8.60 1.45 -7.78
N VAL A 84 9.47 1.18 -8.76
CA VAL A 84 10.26 -0.06 -8.81
C VAL A 84 11.24 -0.15 -7.64
N GLN A 85 11.88 0.97 -7.27
CA GLN A 85 12.77 1.02 -6.10
C GLN A 85 12.05 0.67 -4.81
N TYR A 86 10.83 1.16 -4.61
CA TYR A 86 10.00 0.78 -3.47
C TYR A 86 9.52 -0.67 -3.57
N GLU A 87 9.03 -1.09 -4.73
CA GLU A 87 8.44 -2.42 -4.92
C GLU A 87 9.43 -3.53 -4.54
N ILE A 88 10.69 -3.46 -5.00
CA ILE A 88 11.69 -4.49 -4.69
C ILE A 88 12.03 -4.61 -3.20
N THR A 89 11.79 -3.57 -2.38
CA THR A 89 11.99 -3.64 -0.92
C THR A 89 10.88 -4.40 -0.23
N GLN A 90 9.68 -4.41 -0.82
CA GLN A 90 8.49 -5.08 -0.29
C GLN A 90 8.50 -6.60 -0.48
N HIS A 91 9.43 -7.13 -1.27
CA HIS A 91 9.54 -8.56 -1.52
C HIS A 91 10.77 -9.16 -0.82
N PRO A 92 10.61 -9.90 0.30
CA PRO A 92 11.74 -10.41 1.08
C PRO A 92 12.77 -11.23 0.28
N LYS A 93 12.29 -11.99 -0.72
CA LYS A 93 13.18 -12.78 -1.60
C LYS A 93 14.04 -11.91 -2.50
N LEU A 94 13.49 -10.82 -3.04
CA LEU A 94 14.21 -9.87 -3.91
C LEU A 94 15.14 -8.99 -3.08
N ARG A 95 14.62 -8.49 -1.94
CA ARG A 95 15.38 -7.71 -0.95
C ARG A 95 16.63 -8.46 -0.49
N GLY A 96 16.55 -9.76 -0.25
CA GLY A 96 17.70 -10.59 0.12
C GLY A 96 18.80 -10.70 -0.95
N GLN A 97 18.56 -10.21 -2.17
CA GLN A 97 19.55 -10.15 -3.26
C GLN A 97 20.16 -8.75 -3.44
N LEU A 98 19.59 -7.72 -2.81
CA LEU A 98 20.04 -6.34 -2.94
C LEU A 98 21.18 -6.04 -1.95
N PRO A 99 22.15 -5.19 -2.33
CA PRO A 99 23.13 -4.67 -1.39
C PRO A 99 22.49 -3.65 -0.44
N GLY A 100 23.02 -3.54 0.77
CA GLY A 100 22.55 -2.58 1.78
C GLY A 100 21.50 -3.16 2.74
N ASN A 101 21.06 -2.33 3.68
CA ASN A 101 19.97 -2.68 4.60
C ASN A 101 18.62 -2.11 4.10
N LEU A 102 17.51 -2.55 4.69
CA LEU A 102 16.16 -2.13 4.27
C LEU A 102 15.96 -0.61 4.37
N LEU A 103 16.42 0.02 5.45
CA LEU A 103 16.27 1.48 5.64
C LEU A 103 17.03 2.26 4.57
N ASP A 104 18.25 1.85 4.22
CA ASP A 104 19.03 2.50 3.15
C ASP A 104 18.26 2.46 1.82
N LEU A 105 17.69 1.30 1.47
CA LEU A 105 16.92 1.11 0.24
C LEU A 105 15.64 1.94 0.23
N LEU A 106 14.92 1.99 1.36
CA LEU A 106 13.69 2.78 1.49
C LEU A 106 13.98 4.30 1.42
N HIS A 107 15.09 4.77 1.98
CA HIS A 107 15.49 6.17 1.86
C HIS A 107 15.80 6.56 0.40
N VAL A 108 16.44 5.67 -0.35
CA VAL A 108 16.65 5.87 -1.80
C VAL A 108 15.32 5.92 -2.55
N ALA A 109 14.37 5.04 -2.22
CA ALA A 109 13.04 5.06 -2.80
C ALA A 109 12.28 6.36 -2.47
N LEU A 110 12.41 6.86 -1.22
CA LEU A 110 11.79 8.11 -0.78
C LEU A 110 12.36 9.33 -1.52
N GLU A 111 13.68 9.37 -1.73
CA GLU A 111 14.31 10.45 -2.50
C GLU A 111 13.76 10.49 -3.94
N SER A 112 13.68 9.33 -4.59
CA SER A 112 13.12 9.23 -5.94
C SER A 112 11.63 9.55 -5.97
N SER A 113 10.85 9.11 -4.99
CA SER A 113 9.40 9.39 -4.92
C SER A 113 9.12 10.87 -4.70
N ARG A 114 9.89 11.53 -3.82
CA ARG A 114 9.83 12.99 -3.63
C ARG A 114 10.20 13.76 -4.90
N ARG A 115 11.18 13.28 -5.67
CA ARG A 115 11.51 13.87 -6.98
C ARG A 115 10.33 13.74 -7.96
N ALA A 116 9.71 12.57 -8.06
CA ALA A 116 8.53 12.37 -8.91
C ALA A 116 7.36 13.26 -8.46
N LEU A 117 7.10 13.33 -7.16
CA LEU A 117 6.05 14.17 -6.56
C LEU A 117 6.30 15.66 -6.83
N ALA A 118 7.55 16.11 -6.82
CA ALA A 118 7.90 17.49 -7.13
C ALA A 118 7.59 17.87 -8.60
N LEU A 119 7.68 16.92 -9.53
CA LEU A 119 7.36 17.12 -10.95
C LEU A 119 5.85 17.18 -11.19
N LYS A 120 5.06 16.38 -10.46
CA LYS A 120 3.60 16.32 -10.59
C LYS A 120 2.95 16.13 -9.24
N GLN A 121 2.53 17.24 -8.64
CA GLN A 121 2.03 17.24 -7.27
C GLN A 121 0.56 16.81 -7.15
N ASP A 122 -0.19 16.87 -8.24
CA ASP A 122 -1.63 16.59 -8.35
C ASP A 122 -1.93 15.21 -8.95
N ASP A 123 -1.01 14.27 -8.77
CA ASP A 123 -1.15 12.89 -9.22
C ASP A 123 -1.34 11.97 -7.99
N PRO A 124 -2.49 11.29 -7.87
CA PRO A 124 -2.81 10.53 -6.66
C PRO A 124 -1.89 9.32 -6.48
N ASP A 125 -1.38 8.74 -7.57
CA ASP A 125 -0.56 7.54 -7.51
C ASP A 125 0.82 7.85 -6.91
N VAL A 126 1.47 8.95 -7.36
CA VAL A 126 2.75 9.37 -6.76
C VAL A 126 2.58 9.86 -5.32
N ILE A 127 1.46 10.50 -4.99
CA ILE A 127 1.16 10.91 -3.62
C ILE A 127 1.00 9.67 -2.73
N PHE A 128 0.15 8.73 -3.13
CA PHE A 128 -0.11 7.48 -2.40
C PHE A 128 1.17 6.66 -2.20
N ASN A 129 1.94 6.43 -3.28
CA ASN A 129 3.18 5.66 -3.21
C ASN A 129 4.23 6.35 -2.32
N THR A 130 4.33 7.68 -2.35
CA THR A 130 5.25 8.41 -1.45
C THR A 130 4.85 8.24 0.01
N ALA A 131 3.55 8.30 0.31
CA ALA A 131 3.03 8.05 1.66
C ALA A 131 3.34 6.62 2.13
N GLN A 132 3.16 5.61 1.27
CA GLN A 132 3.50 4.22 1.58
C GLN A 132 5.00 4.03 1.88
N VAL A 133 5.89 4.71 1.15
CA VAL A 133 7.33 4.66 1.43
C VAL A 133 7.64 5.23 2.81
N LEU A 134 7.04 6.36 3.18
CA LEU A 134 7.20 6.97 4.52
C LEU A 134 6.71 6.02 5.62
N THR A 135 5.54 5.40 5.45
CA THR A 135 5.01 4.40 6.40
C THR A 135 5.97 3.21 6.55
N SER A 136 6.49 2.67 5.43
CA SER A 136 7.48 1.57 5.46
C SER A 136 8.78 1.96 6.19
N ILE A 137 9.25 3.22 6.05
CA ILE A 137 10.42 3.70 6.79
C ILE A 137 10.11 3.76 8.28
N ALA A 138 8.95 4.29 8.66
CA ALA A 138 8.53 4.36 10.05
C ALA A 138 8.44 2.96 10.68
N GLU A 139 7.86 1.98 9.99
CA GLU A 139 7.80 0.58 10.44
C GLU A 139 9.20 -0.02 10.62
N ALA A 140 10.09 0.15 9.64
CA ALA A 140 11.46 -0.35 9.71
C ALA A 140 12.28 0.31 10.83
N LEU A 141 12.01 1.59 11.15
CA LEU A 141 12.61 2.30 12.27
C LEU A 141 12.05 1.82 13.62
N ASP A 142 10.76 1.53 13.70
CA ASP A 142 10.12 1.01 14.92
C ASP A 142 10.62 -0.40 15.24
N ASP A 143 10.81 -1.25 14.22
CA ASP A 143 11.38 -2.60 14.34
C ASP A 143 12.78 -2.61 14.98
N VAL A 144 13.59 -1.56 14.76
CA VAL A 144 14.91 -1.41 15.37
C VAL A 144 14.88 -0.63 16.69
N GLY A 145 13.69 -0.25 17.17
CA GLY A 145 13.48 0.43 18.45
C GLY A 145 13.80 1.93 18.43
N SER A 146 13.60 2.60 17.29
CA SER A 146 13.75 4.05 17.19
C SER A 146 12.72 4.78 18.05
N ASP A 147 13.06 6.00 18.48
CA ASP A 147 12.17 6.80 19.32
C ASP A 147 11.03 7.47 18.53
N ALA A 148 10.00 7.91 19.26
CA ALA A 148 8.88 8.63 18.68
C ALA A 148 9.31 9.89 17.91
N GLY A 149 10.41 10.55 18.31
CA GLY A 149 10.92 11.75 17.63
C GLY A 149 11.36 11.50 16.19
N SER A 150 11.77 10.27 15.87
CA SER A 150 12.15 9.84 14.52
C SER A 150 10.95 9.32 13.71
N LEU A 151 9.96 8.73 14.40
CA LEU A 151 8.80 8.09 13.78
C LEU A 151 7.67 9.08 13.46
N VAL A 152 7.33 9.95 14.40
CA VAL A 152 6.17 10.85 14.30
C VAL A 152 6.24 11.75 13.07
N PRO A 153 7.36 12.41 12.73
CA PRO A 153 7.41 13.27 11.55
C PRO A 153 7.14 12.53 10.23
N LEU A 154 7.62 11.28 10.11
CA LEU A 154 7.39 10.46 8.91
C LEU A 154 5.91 10.06 8.79
N LEU A 155 5.30 9.66 9.92
CA LEU A 155 3.91 9.26 9.98
C LEU A 155 2.96 10.44 9.76
N GLU A 156 3.27 11.62 10.32
CA GLU A 156 2.52 12.86 10.07
C GLU A 156 2.57 13.24 8.59
N GLU A 157 3.76 13.23 7.96
CA GLU A 157 3.91 13.50 6.52
C GLU A 157 3.14 12.46 5.68
N ALA A 158 3.18 11.18 6.05
CA ALA A 158 2.42 10.13 5.37
C ALA A 158 0.90 10.36 5.48
N VAL A 159 0.40 10.72 6.68
CA VAL A 159 -1.01 11.05 6.91
C VAL A 159 -1.44 12.25 6.05
N GLU A 160 -0.65 13.32 6.00
CA GLU A 160 -0.94 14.49 5.16
C GLU A 160 -1.01 14.12 3.67
N LEU A 161 -0.08 13.29 3.19
CA LEU A 161 -0.10 12.82 1.80
C LEU A 161 -1.31 11.91 1.51
N PHE A 162 -1.65 10.97 2.39
CA PHE A 162 -2.84 10.14 2.21
C PHE A 162 -4.14 10.97 2.24
N GLN A 163 -4.24 11.97 3.12
CA GLN A 163 -5.36 12.91 3.16
C GLN A 163 -5.51 13.68 1.86
N ARG A 164 -4.39 14.18 1.32
CA ARG A 164 -4.35 14.86 0.03
C ARG A 164 -4.75 13.93 -1.12
N CYS A 165 -4.23 12.70 -1.12
CA CYS A 165 -4.58 11.68 -2.10
C CYS A 165 -6.07 11.39 -2.08
N LEU A 166 -6.63 11.11 -0.90
CA LEU A 166 -8.05 10.82 -0.72
C LEU A 166 -8.93 11.97 -1.22
N THR A 167 -8.58 13.23 -0.88
CA THR A 167 -9.31 14.41 -1.34
C THR A 167 -9.34 14.51 -2.88
N LEU A 168 -8.19 14.26 -3.53
CA LEU A 168 -8.08 14.30 -4.98
C LEU A 168 -8.86 13.15 -5.64
N GLN A 169 -8.79 11.94 -5.07
CA GLN A 169 -9.55 10.79 -5.52
C GLN A 169 -11.06 11.00 -5.34
N GLU A 170 -11.52 11.54 -4.21
CA GLU A 170 -12.92 11.89 -3.96
C GLU A 170 -13.42 12.88 -5.03
N PHE A 171 -12.62 13.90 -5.34
CA PHE A 171 -12.92 14.86 -6.41
C PHE A 171 -13.06 14.16 -7.77
N ARG A 172 -12.06 13.38 -8.20
CA ARG A 172 -12.07 12.65 -9.49
C ARG A 172 -13.23 11.67 -9.59
N PHE A 173 -13.53 10.97 -8.50
CA PHE A 173 -14.67 10.06 -8.43
C PHE A 173 -16.00 10.79 -8.63
N SER A 174 -16.19 11.93 -7.95
CA SER A 174 -17.40 12.75 -8.08
C SER A 174 -17.58 13.35 -9.48
N GLU A 175 -16.49 13.77 -10.13
CA GLU A 175 -16.49 14.28 -11.50
C GLU A 175 -16.86 13.18 -12.50
N SER A 176 -16.28 11.99 -12.34
CA SER A 176 -16.60 10.82 -13.15
C SER A 176 -18.08 10.41 -13.02
N GLU A 177 -18.62 10.38 -11.80
CA GLU A 177 -20.03 10.06 -11.57
C GLU A 177 -20.96 11.12 -12.18
N ALA A 178 -20.66 12.42 -12.02
CA ALA A 178 -21.44 13.50 -12.61
C ALA A 178 -21.45 13.42 -14.15
N MET A 179 -20.30 13.10 -14.75
CA MET A 179 -20.20 12.88 -16.20
C MET A 179 -21.06 11.70 -16.63
N ARG A 180 -20.99 10.58 -15.89
CA ARG A 180 -21.78 9.37 -16.17
C ARG A 180 -23.30 9.62 -16.07
N ASP A 181 -23.74 10.36 -15.07
CA ASP A 181 -25.15 10.75 -14.89
C ASP A 181 -25.64 11.69 -16.00
N SER A 182 -24.79 12.61 -16.46
CA SER A 182 -25.12 13.51 -17.58
C SER A 182 -25.29 12.75 -18.91
N MET A 183 -24.47 11.71 -19.14
CA MET A 183 -24.59 10.85 -20.32
C MET A 183 -25.84 9.97 -20.24
N ASN A 184 -26.14 9.40 -19.06
CA ASN A 184 -27.34 8.57 -18.85
C ASN A 184 -28.65 9.36 -18.97
N THR A 185 -28.65 10.65 -18.60
CA THR A 185 -29.83 11.52 -18.73
C THR A 185 -30.02 12.08 -20.15
N ALA A 186 -28.97 12.12 -20.97
CA ALA A 186 -29.07 12.49 -22.38
C ALA A 186 -29.60 11.35 -23.27
N GLU A 187 -29.56 10.09 -22.80
CA GLU A 187 -30.04 8.91 -23.55
C GLU A 187 -31.41 8.38 -23.08
N GLY A 188 -32.49 9.15 -23.28
CA GLY A 188 -33.85 8.57 -23.29
C GLY A 188 -34.96 9.52 -23.74
N PRO A 189 -36.11 9.01 -24.25
CA PRO A 189 -36.33 7.85 -25.14
C PRO A 189 -36.26 8.27 -26.62
N SER A 190 -35.89 7.31 -27.48
CA SER A 190 -36.08 7.32 -28.95
C SER A 190 -36.88 8.51 -29.51
N SER A 191 -36.17 9.47 -30.12
CA SER A 191 -36.82 10.29 -31.16
C SER A 191 -37.36 9.34 -32.23
N PRO A 192 -38.58 9.54 -32.74
CA PRO A 192 -39.10 8.69 -33.81
C PRO A 192 -38.12 8.75 -34.98
N ILE A 193 -37.87 7.59 -35.57
CA ILE A 193 -37.28 7.48 -36.90
C ILE A 193 -38.10 8.39 -37.82
N ASP A 194 -37.55 9.54 -38.17
CA ASP A 194 -38.03 10.34 -39.29
C ASP A 194 -37.21 9.90 -40.49
N ASP A 195 -37.86 9.08 -41.33
CA ASP A 195 -37.40 8.75 -42.68
C ASP A 195 -37.32 10.06 -43.49
N SER A 196 -36.15 10.69 -43.49
CA SER A 196 -35.82 11.73 -44.46
C SER A 196 -34.52 11.37 -45.17
N ASP A 197 -34.72 10.64 -46.26
CA ASP A 197 -33.82 10.51 -47.41
C ASP A 197 -33.32 11.89 -47.86
N GLY A 198 -32.00 12.05 -47.98
CA GLY A 198 -31.40 13.34 -48.34
C GLY A 198 -29.88 13.34 -48.30
N GLY A 199 -29.25 12.55 -49.16
CA GLY A 199 -27.81 12.40 -49.25
C GLY A 199 -27.01 13.69 -49.40
N ALA A 200 -25.78 13.68 -48.88
CA ALA A 200 -24.74 14.64 -49.21
C ALA A 200 -23.54 13.92 -49.85
N PRO A 201 -22.90 14.53 -50.87
CA PRO A 201 -22.19 13.80 -51.91
C PRO A 201 -20.70 13.56 -51.57
N LEU A 202 -20.21 12.39 -51.99
CA LEU A 202 -18.79 12.12 -52.18
C LEU A 202 -18.26 12.97 -53.34
N ALA A 203 -17.32 13.87 -53.06
CA ALA A 203 -16.47 14.48 -54.09
C ALA A 203 -14.99 14.23 -53.73
N PRO A 204 -14.21 13.57 -54.60
CA PRO A 204 -12.80 13.32 -54.39
C PRO A 204 -11.97 14.50 -54.92
N ALA A 205 -11.17 15.14 -54.07
CA ALA A 205 -10.20 16.15 -54.49
C ALA A 205 -8.78 15.71 -54.14
N ALA A 206 -8.08 15.34 -55.21
CA ALA A 206 -6.64 15.24 -55.45
C ALA A 206 -5.65 15.39 -54.27
N ALA A 207 -4.86 14.33 -54.11
CA ALA A 207 -3.65 14.23 -53.32
C ALA A 207 -2.58 15.27 -53.73
N THR A 208 -1.99 15.92 -52.73
CA THR A 208 -0.54 16.23 -52.64
C THR A 208 -0.21 16.55 -51.20
N SER A 209 -0.04 15.52 -50.37
CA SER A 209 0.67 15.62 -49.10
C SER A 209 1.69 14.49 -49.03
N SER A 210 2.95 14.89 -48.95
CA SER A 210 4.10 14.06 -48.60
C SER A 210 3.81 13.23 -47.34
N PRO A 211 4.21 11.95 -47.28
CA PRO A 211 4.06 11.16 -46.07
C PRO A 211 5.02 11.71 -45.01
N GLN A 212 4.50 12.54 -44.11
CA GLN A 212 5.11 12.70 -42.79
C GLN A 212 4.97 11.33 -42.09
N PRO A 213 6.02 10.80 -41.45
CA PRO A 213 5.84 9.67 -40.56
C PRO A 213 4.84 10.12 -39.49
N SER A 214 3.74 9.39 -39.38
CA SER A 214 2.80 9.55 -38.27
C SER A 214 3.61 9.30 -37.00
N GLU A 215 3.91 10.36 -36.26
CA GLU A 215 4.32 10.24 -34.86
C GLU A 215 3.23 9.42 -34.17
N GLU A 216 3.58 8.23 -33.69
CA GLU A 216 2.67 7.39 -32.92
C GLU A 216 2.33 8.15 -31.64
N GLN A 217 1.25 8.92 -31.69
CA GLN A 217 0.76 9.68 -30.55
C GLN A 217 0.08 8.69 -29.59
N TRP A 218 0.81 8.31 -28.55
CA TRP A 218 0.28 7.45 -27.48
C TRP A 218 -0.79 8.23 -26.71
N ALA A 219 -2.02 7.70 -26.69
CA ALA A 219 -3.08 8.22 -25.83
C ALA A 219 -2.93 7.58 -24.44
N SER A 220 -2.72 8.39 -23.40
CA SER A 220 -2.72 7.91 -22.02
C SER A 220 -4.16 7.62 -21.58
N ILE A 221 -4.50 6.35 -21.39
CA ILE A 221 -5.75 5.97 -20.73
C ILE A 221 -5.54 6.20 -19.24
N VAL A 222 -6.20 7.22 -18.69
CA VAL A 222 -6.23 7.44 -17.23
C VAL A 222 -7.30 6.52 -16.67
N GLU A 223 -6.91 5.58 -15.81
CA GLU A 223 -7.87 4.71 -15.14
C GLU A 223 -8.79 5.53 -14.23
N PRO A 224 -10.12 5.29 -14.27
CA PRO A 224 -11.05 6.03 -13.43
C PRO A 224 -10.84 5.66 -11.96
N THR A 225 -10.90 6.66 -11.09
CA THR A 225 -10.99 6.40 -9.64
C THR A 225 -12.26 5.61 -9.35
N THR A 226 -12.11 4.52 -8.60
CA THR A 226 -13.18 3.61 -8.19
C THR A 226 -13.40 3.65 -6.67
N PRO A 227 -14.54 3.12 -6.17
CA PRO A 227 -14.72 2.93 -4.73
C PRO A 227 -13.61 2.09 -4.08
N ASP A 228 -13.07 1.11 -4.80
CA ASP A 228 -11.96 0.29 -4.29
C ASP A 228 -10.67 1.10 -4.14
N THR A 229 -10.32 1.96 -5.10
CA THR A 229 -9.14 2.83 -4.95
C THR A 229 -9.29 3.83 -3.80
N LEU A 230 -10.49 4.33 -3.54
CA LEU A 230 -10.76 5.16 -2.36
C LEU A 230 -10.60 4.36 -1.08
N LEU A 231 -11.10 3.12 -1.07
CA LEU A 231 -11.00 2.23 0.07
C LEU A 231 -9.54 1.84 0.37
N ASP A 232 -8.72 1.60 -0.65
CA ASP A 232 -7.29 1.32 -0.50
C ASP A 232 -6.56 2.49 0.19
N THR A 233 -6.85 3.74 -0.23
CA THR A 233 -6.30 4.93 0.40
C THR A 233 -6.77 5.09 1.84
N ILE A 234 -8.05 4.84 2.12
CA ILE A 234 -8.58 4.93 3.49
C ILE A 234 -7.95 3.86 4.38
N LEU A 235 -7.78 2.63 3.90
CA LEU A 235 -7.19 1.56 4.70
C LEU A 235 -5.71 1.85 5.01
N ALA A 236 -4.92 2.25 4.02
CA ALA A 236 -3.52 2.64 4.24
C ALA A 236 -3.40 3.83 5.22
N LEU A 237 -4.34 4.77 5.16
CA LEU A 237 -4.43 5.88 6.10
C LEU A 237 -4.79 5.38 7.51
N LEU A 238 -5.80 4.52 7.68
CA LEU A 238 -6.18 3.97 8.98
C LEU A 238 -5.04 3.17 9.63
N GLU A 239 -4.30 2.39 8.83
CA GLU A 239 -3.11 1.66 9.30
C GLU A 239 -2.01 2.63 9.78
N THR A 240 -1.74 3.68 9.01
CA THR A 240 -0.76 4.72 9.39
C THR A 240 -1.18 5.45 10.67
N LEU A 241 -2.47 5.80 10.79
CA LEU A 241 -3.03 6.44 11.98
C LEU A 241 -2.98 5.51 13.21
N THR A 242 -3.13 4.19 13.00
CA THR A 242 -2.99 3.17 14.07
C THR A 242 -1.60 3.21 14.68
N VAL A 243 -0.55 3.26 13.83
CA VAL A 243 0.84 3.37 14.32
C VAL A 243 1.06 4.72 14.98
N LEU A 244 0.64 5.82 14.35
CA LEU A 244 0.81 7.17 14.87
C LEU A 244 0.17 7.35 16.26
N ALA A 245 -1.03 6.82 16.49
CA ALA A 245 -1.73 6.88 17.77
C ALA A 245 -0.86 6.40 18.95
N THR A 246 -0.05 5.37 18.72
CA THR A 246 0.82 4.79 19.77
C THR A 246 2.05 5.64 20.11
N LYS A 247 2.35 6.67 19.29
CA LYS A 247 3.56 7.51 19.42
C LYS A 247 3.25 8.95 19.81
N LEU A 248 1.99 9.38 19.74
CA LEU A 248 1.58 10.75 20.01
C LEU A 248 1.50 11.09 21.50
N ASP A 249 1.62 12.39 21.80
CA ASP A 249 1.27 12.96 23.09
C ASP A 249 -0.26 13.17 23.23
N PRO A 250 -0.78 13.50 24.43
CA PRO A 250 -2.22 13.68 24.64
C PRO A 250 -2.87 14.76 23.77
N ARG A 251 -2.12 15.79 23.33
CA ARG A 251 -2.68 16.87 22.49
C ARG A 251 -2.82 16.40 21.05
N GLY A 252 -1.79 15.74 20.52
CA GLY A 252 -1.83 15.12 19.21
C GLY A 252 -2.94 14.07 19.11
N LEU A 253 -3.14 13.29 20.18
CA LEU A 253 -4.18 12.27 20.23
C LEU A 253 -5.59 12.84 20.06
N ALA A 254 -5.92 13.97 20.69
CA ALA A 254 -7.24 14.59 20.55
C ALA A 254 -7.55 15.01 19.10
N ALA A 255 -6.57 15.59 18.41
CA ALA A 255 -6.71 15.96 17.00
C ALA A 255 -6.86 14.72 16.10
N LEU A 256 -6.13 13.64 16.43
CA LEU A 256 -6.24 12.36 15.75
C LEU A 256 -7.63 11.73 15.91
N GLU A 257 -8.20 11.75 17.11
CA GLU A 257 -9.53 11.22 17.41
C GLU A 257 -10.64 11.96 16.64
N GLU A 258 -10.56 13.29 16.55
CA GLU A 258 -11.51 14.09 15.77
C GLU A 258 -11.47 13.73 14.27
N TYR A 259 -10.26 13.64 13.72
CA TYR A 259 -10.06 13.28 12.32
C TYR A 259 -10.55 11.86 12.01
N THR A 260 -10.12 10.88 12.81
CA THR A 260 -10.51 9.47 12.65
C THR A 260 -12.02 9.28 12.77
N SER A 261 -12.68 9.98 13.68
CA SER A 261 -14.15 9.96 13.80
C SER A 261 -14.84 10.38 12.51
N THR A 262 -14.34 11.45 11.87
CA THR A 262 -14.90 11.93 10.59
C THR A 262 -14.68 10.91 9.46
N LEU A 263 -13.50 10.30 9.41
CA LEU A 263 -13.15 9.28 8.41
C LEU A 263 -13.99 8.01 8.57
N LEU A 264 -14.19 7.54 9.80
CA LEU A 264 -14.99 6.34 10.10
C LEU A 264 -16.47 6.51 9.77
N VAL A 265 -17.01 7.73 9.81
CA VAL A 265 -18.38 8.01 9.37
C VAL A 265 -18.54 7.85 7.85
N LYS A 266 -17.52 8.21 7.07
CA LYS A 266 -17.55 8.07 5.61
C LYS A 266 -17.30 6.64 5.13
N LEU A 267 -16.53 5.85 5.89
CA LEU A 267 -16.06 4.52 5.51
C LEU A 267 -17.16 3.56 4.99
N PRO A 268 -18.36 3.46 5.60
CA PRO A 268 -19.43 2.60 5.08
C PRO A 268 -19.88 2.95 3.65
N THR A 269 -19.80 4.22 3.25
CA THR A 269 -20.18 4.68 1.91
C THR A 269 -19.27 4.09 0.84
N TYR A 270 -17.97 4.03 1.11
CA TYR A 270 -16.97 3.48 0.18
C TYR A 270 -16.93 1.94 0.21
N LEU A 271 -17.31 1.33 1.33
CA LEU A 271 -17.42 -0.12 1.46
C LEU A 271 -18.67 -0.69 0.76
N ALA A 272 -19.77 0.07 0.69
CA ALA A 272 -21.05 -0.43 0.18
C ALA A 272 -20.98 -1.09 -1.22
N PRO A 273 -20.19 -0.57 -2.19
CA PRO A 273 -20.00 -1.23 -3.49
C PRO A 273 -19.17 -2.51 -3.45
N SER A 274 -18.34 -2.70 -2.41
CA SER A 274 -17.36 -3.79 -2.28
C SER A 274 -17.54 -4.58 -0.98
N PRO A 275 -18.73 -5.19 -0.72
CA PRO A 275 -19.03 -5.86 0.55
C PRO A 275 -18.11 -7.04 0.86
N ALA A 276 -17.48 -7.64 -0.15
CA ALA A 276 -16.49 -8.70 0.02
C ALA A 276 -15.25 -8.25 0.82
N ARG A 277 -14.98 -6.93 0.86
CA ARG A 277 -13.87 -6.33 1.63
C ARG A 277 -14.25 -6.00 3.07
N ALA A 278 -15.49 -6.24 3.50
CA ALA A 278 -15.95 -5.94 4.86
C ALA A 278 -15.07 -6.56 5.96
N PRO A 279 -14.53 -7.79 5.84
CA PRO A 279 -13.61 -8.34 6.84
C PRO A 279 -12.31 -7.53 6.99
N GLU A 280 -11.67 -7.16 5.88
CA GLU A 280 -10.44 -6.36 5.83
C GLU A 280 -10.67 -4.97 6.46
N VAL A 281 -11.75 -4.31 6.06
CA VAL A 281 -12.14 -2.99 6.56
C VAL A 281 -12.47 -3.05 8.06
N GLY A 282 -13.23 -4.06 8.46
CA GLY A 282 -13.62 -4.28 9.86
C GLY A 282 -12.40 -4.51 10.75
N LEU A 283 -11.44 -5.34 10.30
CA LEU A 283 -10.21 -5.60 11.03
C LEU A 283 -9.33 -4.34 11.15
N THR A 284 -9.15 -3.60 10.06
CA THR A 284 -8.36 -2.36 10.05
C THR A 284 -8.96 -1.32 11.01
N ARG A 285 -10.30 -1.17 10.99
CA ARG A 285 -11.03 -0.32 11.94
C ARG A 285 -10.84 -0.80 13.39
N ALA A 286 -10.90 -2.11 13.64
CA ALA A 286 -10.75 -2.65 14.98
C ALA A 286 -9.36 -2.39 15.56
N ASN A 287 -8.31 -2.48 14.74
CA ASN A 287 -6.95 -2.18 15.11
C ASN A 287 -6.76 -0.70 15.47
N LEU A 288 -7.28 0.21 14.65
CA LEU A 288 -7.26 1.65 14.95
C LEU A 288 -7.96 1.97 16.27
N LEU A 289 -9.18 1.47 16.47
CA LEU A 289 -9.95 1.73 17.70
C LEU A 289 -9.25 1.18 18.94
N SER A 290 -8.57 0.04 18.82
CA SER A 290 -7.78 -0.55 19.91
C SER A 290 -6.55 0.31 20.23
N ALA A 291 -5.87 0.84 19.21
CA ALA A 291 -4.73 1.74 19.40
C ALA A 291 -5.13 3.10 20.00
N LEU A 292 -6.24 3.68 19.56
CA LEU A 292 -6.79 4.91 20.14
C LEU A 292 -7.19 4.70 21.61
N ALA A 293 -7.84 3.57 21.93
CA ALA A 293 -8.20 3.25 23.31
C ALA A 293 -6.96 3.02 24.19
N GLU A 294 -5.92 2.37 23.66
CA GLU A 294 -4.64 2.26 24.36
C GLU A 294 -4.01 3.63 24.65
N ALA A 295 -3.92 4.47 23.63
CA ALA A 295 -3.35 5.81 23.74
C ALA A 295 -4.14 6.68 24.72
N GLY A 296 -5.47 6.66 24.64
CA GLY A 296 -6.35 7.38 25.55
C GLY A 296 -6.21 6.91 27.00
N PHE A 297 -6.12 5.59 27.22
CA PHE A 297 -5.90 5.05 28.55
C PHE A 297 -4.54 5.46 29.12
N ARG A 298 -3.47 5.37 28.31
CA ARG A 298 -2.12 5.82 28.71
C ARG A 298 -2.06 7.32 29.00
N ALA A 299 -2.84 8.12 28.26
CA ALA A 299 -2.98 9.56 28.47
C ALA A 299 -3.88 9.91 29.66
N GLY A 300 -4.59 8.94 30.26
CA GLY A 300 -5.52 9.16 31.36
C GLY A 300 -6.84 9.82 30.94
N THR A 301 -7.19 9.78 29.66
CA THR A 301 -8.46 10.35 29.15
C THR A 301 -9.63 9.37 29.25
N ILE A 302 -9.34 8.06 29.28
CA ILE A 302 -10.33 7.00 29.51
C ILE A 302 -9.89 6.06 30.64
N ASP A 303 -10.86 5.41 31.27
CA ASP A 303 -10.61 4.41 32.31
C ASP A 303 -10.42 2.98 31.74
N ALA A 304 -9.99 2.06 32.60
CA ALA A 304 -9.74 0.67 32.23
C ALA A 304 -10.98 -0.03 31.67
N ALA A 305 -12.16 0.27 32.22
CA ALA A 305 -13.42 -0.31 31.78
C ALA A 305 -13.81 0.17 30.36
N THR A 306 -13.57 1.45 30.06
CA THR A 306 -13.80 2.02 28.73
C THR A 306 -12.82 1.44 27.72
N TYR A 307 -11.55 1.25 28.08
CA TYR A 307 -10.57 0.59 27.21
C TYR A 307 -10.96 -0.87 26.90
N GLU A 308 -11.31 -1.67 27.91
CA GLU A 308 -11.75 -3.06 27.71
C GLU A 308 -12.99 -3.15 26.81
N ARG A 309 -13.97 -2.28 27.04
CA ARG A 309 -15.18 -2.19 26.23
C ARG A 309 -14.86 -1.81 24.78
N ALA A 310 -14.00 -0.83 24.56
CA ALA A 310 -13.61 -0.40 23.22
C ALA A 310 -12.99 -1.55 22.41
N ILE A 311 -12.07 -2.33 23.00
CA ILE A 311 -11.50 -3.52 22.35
C ILE A 311 -12.61 -4.55 22.07
N THR A 312 -13.46 -4.83 23.07
CA THR A 312 -14.49 -5.86 22.95
C THR A 312 -15.48 -5.54 21.83
N GLU A 313 -15.96 -4.29 21.77
CA GLU A 313 -16.87 -3.81 20.74
C GLU A 313 -16.20 -3.81 19.36
N ALA A 314 -14.95 -3.34 19.26
CA ALA A 314 -14.20 -3.28 18.00
C ALA A 314 -14.11 -4.63 17.28
N PHE A 315 -13.92 -5.73 18.01
CA PHE A 315 -13.82 -7.08 17.45
C PHE A 315 -15.13 -7.89 17.48
N SER A 316 -16.22 -7.34 17.99
CA SER A 316 -17.47 -8.09 18.23
C SER A 316 -18.22 -8.48 16.96
N GLU A 317 -18.13 -7.65 15.91
CA GLU A 317 -18.85 -7.84 14.64
C GLU A 317 -18.03 -8.64 13.62
N LEU A 318 -16.79 -9.01 13.95
CA LEU A 318 -15.88 -9.69 13.02
C LEU A 318 -16.00 -11.21 13.13
N ASP A 319 -16.18 -11.88 12.00
CA ASP A 319 -16.02 -13.35 11.92
C ASP A 319 -14.55 -13.72 11.76
N LEU A 320 -13.90 -14.01 12.89
CA LEU A 320 -12.47 -14.33 12.96
C LEU A 320 -12.18 -15.83 12.89
N ALA A 321 -13.19 -16.70 12.78
CA ALA A 321 -13.00 -18.15 13.00
C ALA A 321 -11.99 -18.78 12.01
N ALA A 322 -11.94 -18.26 10.79
CA ALA A 322 -11.02 -18.68 9.74
C ALA A 322 -9.94 -17.63 9.42
N ASP A 323 -9.84 -16.55 10.19
CA ASP A 323 -8.90 -15.47 9.96
C ASP A 323 -7.74 -15.51 10.98
N PRO A 324 -6.57 -16.07 10.61
CA PRO A 324 -5.45 -16.15 11.52
C PRO A 324 -4.91 -14.75 11.87
N LYS A 325 -4.99 -13.77 10.96
CA LYS A 325 -4.51 -12.41 11.19
C LYS A 325 -5.43 -11.69 12.16
N GLY A 326 -6.74 -11.72 11.92
CA GLY A 326 -7.69 -11.08 12.83
C GLY A 326 -7.67 -11.69 14.23
N LEU A 327 -7.43 -13.00 14.37
CA LEU A 327 -7.22 -13.63 15.67
C LEU A 327 -5.91 -13.20 16.36
N THR A 328 -4.82 -13.02 15.62
CA THR A 328 -3.57 -12.50 16.20
C THR A 328 -3.70 -11.03 16.59
N ASP A 329 -4.32 -10.20 15.75
CA ASP A 329 -4.52 -8.77 16.02
C ASP A 329 -5.40 -8.57 17.26
N LYS A 330 -6.48 -9.36 17.40
CA LYS A 330 -7.30 -9.39 18.61
C LYS A 330 -6.49 -9.78 19.85
N ALA A 331 -5.59 -10.76 19.71
CA ALA A 331 -4.74 -11.18 20.82
C ALA A 331 -3.74 -10.08 21.20
N ASP A 332 -3.14 -9.42 20.23
CA ASP A 332 -2.19 -8.32 20.44
C ASP A 332 -2.88 -7.14 21.14
N ALA A 333 -4.11 -6.77 20.76
CA ALA A 333 -4.91 -5.77 21.46
C ALA A 333 -5.15 -6.13 22.94
N MET A 334 -5.47 -7.40 23.22
CA MET A 334 -5.67 -7.89 24.59
C MET A 334 -4.37 -7.94 25.41
N LEU A 335 -3.24 -8.26 24.77
CA LEU A 335 -1.91 -8.22 25.39
C LEU A 335 -1.51 -6.78 25.72
N SER A 336 -1.73 -5.83 24.81
CA SER A 336 -1.52 -4.40 25.04
C SER A 336 -2.35 -3.90 26.22
N PHE A 337 -3.64 -4.25 26.28
CA PHE A 337 -4.50 -3.90 27.43
C PHE A 337 -3.94 -4.44 28.75
N ALA A 338 -3.59 -5.73 28.79
CA ALA A 338 -3.03 -6.35 30.00
C ALA A 338 -1.68 -5.72 30.42
N ALA A 339 -0.88 -5.28 29.44
CA ALA A 339 0.38 -4.59 29.68
C ALA A 339 0.16 -3.16 30.20
N ALA A 340 -0.78 -2.41 29.63
CA ALA A 340 -1.10 -1.05 30.01
C ALA A 340 -1.62 -0.98 31.46
N LEU A 341 -2.49 -1.90 31.86
CA LEU A 341 -2.99 -2.02 33.24
C LEU A 341 -1.88 -2.27 34.26
N ARG A 342 -0.77 -2.91 33.85
CA ARG A 342 0.38 -3.15 34.75
C ARG A 342 1.18 -1.88 34.99
N THR A 343 1.21 -0.97 34.03
CA THR A 343 2.07 0.23 34.08
C THR A 343 1.40 1.42 34.73
N GLN A 344 0.07 1.44 34.83
CA GLN A 344 -0.63 2.56 35.46
C GLN A 344 -0.65 2.42 36.99
N PRO A 345 -0.56 3.56 37.72
CA PRO A 345 -0.77 3.58 39.16
C PRO A 345 -2.16 3.03 39.49
N VAL A 346 -2.22 2.15 40.48
CA VAL A 346 -3.48 1.61 40.97
C VAL A 346 -4.00 2.52 42.06
N GLU A 347 -5.23 3.00 41.93
CA GLU A 347 -5.91 3.70 43.03
C GLU A 347 -6.18 2.73 44.19
N ASP A 348 -6.12 3.23 45.43
CA ASP A 348 -6.34 2.43 46.63
C ASP A 348 -7.69 1.67 46.55
N GLY A 349 -7.62 0.33 46.56
CA GLY A 349 -8.78 -0.56 46.50
C GLY A 349 -9.15 -1.11 45.12
N GLN A 350 -8.55 -0.63 44.02
CA GLN A 350 -8.82 -1.14 42.66
C GLN A 350 -7.86 -2.27 42.21
N GLN A 351 -6.87 -2.60 43.02
CA GLN A 351 -5.83 -3.58 42.67
C GLN A 351 -6.39 -4.95 42.27
N GLN A 352 -7.37 -5.45 43.03
CA GLN A 352 -7.98 -6.74 42.72
C GLN A 352 -8.75 -6.71 41.39
N GLN A 353 -9.44 -5.61 41.09
CA GLN A 353 -10.20 -5.46 39.83
C GLN A 353 -9.24 -5.43 38.64
N GLN A 354 -8.14 -4.69 38.74
CA GLN A 354 -7.13 -4.66 37.68
C GLN A 354 -6.46 -6.02 37.47
N ILE A 355 -6.16 -6.76 38.53
CA ILE A 355 -5.62 -8.13 38.44
C ILE A 355 -6.60 -9.04 37.70
N VAL A 356 -7.89 -8.98 38.03
CA VAL A 356 -8.94 -9.78 37.37
C VAL A 356 -9.07 -9.40 35.90
N ALA A 357 -9.10 -8.10 35.57
CA ALA A 357 -9.16 -7.63 34.18
C ALA A 357 -7.94 -8.08 33.37
N ARG A 358 -6.72 -7.93 33.92
CA ARG A 358 -5.48 -8.41 33.30
C ARG A 358 -5.53 -9.91 33.04
N TRP A 359 -5.97 -10.70 34.03
CA TRP A 359 -6.10 -12.15 33.87
C TRP A 359 -7.11 -12.53 32.78
N GLY A 360 -8.26 -11.85 32.75
CA GLY A 360 -9.29 -12.03 31.73
C GLY A 360 -8.74 -11.75 30.32
N ALA A 361 -8.06 -10.63 30.13
CA ALA A 361 -7.45 -10.24 28.87
C ALA A 361 -6.41 -11.25 28.39
N LEU A 362 -5.49 -11.67 29.26
CA LEU A 362 -4.48 -12.68 28.91
C LEU A 362 -5.10 -14.04 28.56
N THR A 363 -6.21 -14.40 29.22
CA THR A 363 -6.95 -15.63 28.90
C THR A 363 -7.57 -15.53 27.51
N GLN A 364 -8.16 -14.38 27.17
CA GLN A 364 -8.71 -14.13 25.83
C GLN A 364 -7.63 -14.14 24.75
N ALA A 365 -6.48 -13.49 25.00
CA ALA A 365 -5.33 -13.51 24.10
C ALA A 365 -4.83 -14.93 23.83
N GLY A 366 -4.62 -15.73 24.90
CA GLY A 366 -4.19 -17.12 24.77
C GLY A 366 -5.17 -18.00 24.00
N SER A 367 -6.47 -17.77 24.16
CA SER A 367 -7.53 -18.44 23.40
C SER A 367 -7.48 -18.08 21.91
N ALA A 368 -7.39 -16.78 21.59
CA ALA A 368 -7.32 -16.27 20.22
C ALA A 368 -6.07 -16.78 19.49
N LEU A 369 -4.89 -16.72 20.11
CA LEU A 369 -3.64 -17.28 19.56
C LEU A 369 -3.72 -18.81 19.39
N GLY A 370 -4.37 -19.49 20.33
CA GLY A 370 -4.64 -20.92 20.24
C GLY A 370 -5.57 -21.31 19.09
N ALA A 371 -6.52 -20.44 18.74
CA ALA A 371 -7.38 -20.58 17.58
C ALA A 371 -6.62 -20.27 16.28
N ALA A 372 -5.84 -19.17 16.26
CA ALA A 372 -5.05 -18.75 15.11
C ALA A 372 -4.09 -19.86 14.65
N ALA A 373 -3.38 -20.49 15.60
CA ALA A 373 -2.44 -21.58 15.32
C ALA A 373 -3.08 -22.84 14.72
N LYS A 374 -4.42 -22.98 14.80
CA LYS A 374 -5.16 -24.10 14.22
C LYS A 374 -5.67 -23.82 12.81
N VAL A 375 -5.63 -22.57 12.35
CA VAL A 375 -6.08 -22.21 11.02
C VAL A 375 -5.05 -22.69 9.99
N PRO A 376 -5.42 -23.50 8.98
CA PRO A 376 -4.46 -24.06 8.01
C PRO A 376 -3.66 -23.01 7.22
N ALA A 377 -4.26 -21.83 7.01
CA ALA A 377 -3.64 -20.71 6.30
C ALA A 377 -2.73 -19.84 7.19
N ALA A 378 -2.57 -20.17 8.47
CA ALA A 378 -1.77 -19.37 9.40
C ALA A 378 -0.30 -19.33 8.96
N MET A 379 0.17 -18.12 8.65
CA MET A 379 1.58 -17.84 8.43
C MET A 379 2.29 -17.63 9.77
N ASN A 380 3.61 -17.80 9.81
CA ASN A 380 4.44 -17.52 10.98
C ASN A 380 4.02 -18.25 12.28
N LEU A 381 3.64 -19.54 12.18
CA LEU A 381 3.24 -20.37 13.32
C LEU A 381 4.20 -20.29 14.53
N ALA A 382 5.51 -20.17 14.30
CA ALA A 382 6.49 -20.00 15.35
C ALA A 382 6.23 -18.73 16.20
N ARG A 383 5.91 -17.60 15.57
CA ARG A 383 5.59 -16.34 16.25
C ARG A 383 4.29 -16.46 17.05
N ILE A 384 3.26 -17.10 16.48
CA ILE A 384 1.98 -17.34 17.17
C ILE A 384 2.20 -18.20 18.42
N HIS A 385 3.00 -19.26 18.34
CA HIS A 385 3.30 -20.13 19.48
C HIS A 385 4.15 -19.42 20.55
N LEU A 386 5.11 -18.58 20.16
CA LEU A 386 5.89 -17.77 21.10
C LEU A 386 4.98 -16.78 21.85
N ALA A 387 4.17 -16.00 21.14
CA ALA A 387 3.24 -15.05 21.75
C ALA A 387 2.25 -15.76 22.70
N ARG A 388 1.81 -16.97 22.34
CA ARG A 388 0.95 -17.76 23.22
C ARG A 388 1.68 -18.21 24.49
N GLY A 389 2.95 -18.59 24.37
CA GLY A 389 3.80 -18.90 25.52
C GLY A 389 3.98 -17.68 26.44
N ASP A 390 4.22 -16.50 25.87
CA ASP A 390 4.36 -15.26 26.61
C ASP A 390 3.07 -14.90 27.37
N ALA A 391 1.90 -15.06 26.74
CA ALA A 391 0.61 -14.85 27.38
C ALA A 391 0.43 -15.77 28.61
N GLU A 392 0.76 -17.05 28.50
CA GLU A 392 0.68 -18.00 29.63
C GLU A 392 1.70 -17.69 30.74
N MET A 393 2.92 -17.27 30.38
CA MET A 393 3.92 -16.84 31.36
C MET A 393 3.49 -15.58 32.12
N LEU A 394 2.87 -14.62 31.43
CA LEU A 394 2.31 -13.41 32.05
C LEU A 394 1.14 -13.74 32.99
N ARG A 395 0.29 -14.71 32.63
CA ARG A 395 -0.78 -15.21 33.51
C ARG A 395 -0.21 -15.80 34.78
N PHE A 396 0.77 -16.70 34.66
CA PHE A 396 1.41 -17.31 35.82
C PHE A 396 1.98 -16.28 36.79
N ARG A 397 2.65 -15.23 36.27
CA ARG A 397 3.16 -14.12 37.08
C ARG A 397 2.03 -13.34 37.78
N GLY A 398 0.93 -13.06 37.07
CA GLY A 398 -0.25 -12.39 37.64
C GLY A 398 -0.94 -13.19 38.75
N CYS A 399 -0.97 -14.54 38.65
CA CYS A 399 -1.46 -15.43 39.70
C CYS A 399 -0.64 -15.32 41.00
N SER A 400 0.69 -15.21 40.87
CA SER A 400 1.59 -15.02 42.00
C SER A 400 1.42 -13.65 42.66
N GLU A 401 1.19 -12.60 41.87
CA GLU A 401 0.91 -11.23 42.36
C GLU A 401 -0.44 -11.16 43.12
N ALA A 402 -1.41 -11.97 42.72
CA ALA A 402 -2.75 -12.05 43.31
C ALA A 402 -2.83 -12.91 44.59
N GLY A 403 -1.75 -13.58 44.99
CA GLY A 403 -1.75 -14.53 46.11
C GLY A 403 -2.64 -15.77 45.88
N ALA A 404 -2.86 -16.14 44.61
CA ALA A 404 -3.82 -17.16 44.20
C ALA A 404 -3.18 -18.53 43.84
N CYS A 405 -1.89 -18.71 44.10
CA CYS A 405 -1.15 -19.97 43.88
C CYS A 405 -0.30 -20.35 45.09
#